data_AF-A0AAV2ILB7-F1
#
_entry.id   AF-A0AAV2ILB7-F1
#
_cell.length_a   1.000
_cell.length_b   1.000
_cell.length_c   1.000
_cell.angle_alpha   90.00
_cell.angle_beta   90.00
_cell.angle_gamma   90.00
#
_symmetry.space_group_name_H-M   'P 1'
#
loop_
_entity.id
_entity.type
_entity.pdbx_description
1 polymer ?
#
loop_
_entity_poly.entity_id
_entity_poly.type
_entity_poly.pdbx_seq_one_letter_code
_entity_poly.pdbx_strand_id
1 'polypeptide(L)'
;MKLQDELKVDDDCKEEIIAKLNLYAWVEFKLGKIEEAKELNEEALKQTDRENITSVLSQAYILWKDGYDIKAQNCLDEAEGLKKGIEGEKLLTEAKAELAYSYSRLGGTENLSRAIEIYTDVVESQPERYAWKYRLGLAHRRATHGNISTVLPSKIPVVEHT
;
A
#
# COMPACT_ATOMS: atom_id res chain seq x y z
N MET A 1 -18.28 -3.26 9.01
CA MET A 1 -18.03 -3.93 7.72
C MET A 1 -16.76 -4.75 7.87
N LYS A 2 -16.76 -6.04 7.54
CA LYS A 2 -15.52 -6.82 7.57
C LYS A 2 -14.67 -6.40 6.36
N LEU A 3 -13.35 -6.38 6.50
CA LEU A 3 -12.45 -5.97 5.40
C LEU A 3 -12.76 -6.74 4.11
N GLN A 4 -12.92 -8.06 4.18
CA GLN A 4 -13.23 -8.90 3.01
C GLN A 4 -14.53 -8.52 2.27
N ASP A 5 -15.48 -7.83 2.91
CA ASP A 5 -16.70 -7.37 2.25
C ASP A 5 -16.42 -6.19 1.28
N GLU A 6 -15.32 -5.45 1.46
CA GLU A 6 -14.92 -4.34 0.58
C GLU A 6 -14.36 -4.80 -0.78
N LEU A 7 -14.00 -6.08 -0.92
CA LEU A 7 -13.57 -6.65 -2.21
C LEU A 7 -14.75 -6.95 -3.15
N LYS A 8 -15.98 -6.92 -2.64
CA LYS A 8 -17.20 -7.21 -3.40
C LYS A 8 -17.93 -5.96 -3.88
N VAL A 9 -17.31 -4.79 -3.75
CA VAL A 9 -17.88 -3.52 -4.19
C VAL A 9 -17.59 -3.38 -5.69
N ASP A 10 -18.62 -3.59 -6.51
CA ASP A 10 -18.54 -3.70 -7.98
C ASP A 10 -18.04 -2.44 -8.72
N ASP A 11 -17.92 -1.29 -8.03
CA ASP A 11 -17.56 0.01 -8.65
C ASP A 11 -16.07 0.38 -8.49
N ASP A 12 -15.23 -0.48 -7.91
CA ASP A 12 -13.81 -0.16 -7.74
C ASP A 12 -13.02 -0.26 -9.05
N CYS A 13 -12.11 0.69 -9.29
CA CYS A 13 -11.17 0.55 -10.39
C CYS A 13 -10.14 -0.57 -10.13
N LYS A 14 -9.55 -1.11 -11.20
CA LYS A 14 -8.60 -2.22 -11.14
C LYS A 14 -7.44 -1.95 -10.16
N GLU A 15 -6.91 -0.74 -10.14
CA GLU A 15 -5.82 -0.33 -9.23
C GLU A 15 -6.24 -0.27 -7.76
N GLU A 16 -7.53 -0.09 -7.46
CA GLU A 16 -8.05 -0.17 -6.09
C GLU A 16 -8.23 -1.61 -5.64
N ILE A 17 -8.72 -2.47 -6.53
CA ILE A 17 -8.83 -3.92 -6.26
C ILE A 17 -7.46 -4.51 -5.95
N ILE A 18 -6.44 -4.22 -6.77
CA ILE A 18 -5.06 -4.70 -6.54
C ILE A 18 -4.51 -4.21 -5.20
N ALA A 19 -4.68 -2.92 -4.88
CA ALA A 19 -4.22 -2.36 -3.61
C ALA A 19 -4.93 -2.99 -2.39
N LYS A 20 -6.23 -3.31 -2.50
CA LYS A 20 -6.98 -4.04 -1.48
C LYS A 20 -6.49 -5.48 -1.32
N LEU A 21 -6.29 -6.21 -2.42
CA LEU A 21 -5.76 -7.57 -2.39
C LEU A 21 -4.38 -7.61 -1.71
N ASN A 22 -3.47 -6.70 -2.08
CA ASN A 22 -2.15 -6.61 -1.49
C ASN A 22 -2.19 -6.28 0.01
N LEU A 23 -3.04 -5.34 0.42
CA LEU A 23 -3.25 -5.05 1.84
C LEU A 23 -3.82 -6.28 2.58
N TYR A 24 -4.78 -6.99 2.01
CA TYR A 24 -5.43 -8.10 2.69
C TYR A 24 -4.52 -9.31 2.78
N ALA A 25 -3.75 -9.62 1.73
CA ALA A 25 -2.71 -10.64 1.77
C ALA A 25 -1.75 -10.37 2.94
N TRP A 26 -1.30 -9.13 3.11
CA TRP A 26 -0.45 -8.75 4.23
C TRP A 26 -1.12 -8.91 5.60
N VAL A 27 -2.39 -8.49 5.74
CA VAL A 27 -3.14 -8.62 6.99
C VAL A 27 -3.35 -10.08 7.37
N GLU A 28 -3.81 -10.92 6.44
CA GLU A 28 -4.02 -12.36 6.70
C GLU A 28 -2.68 -13.04 7.05
N PHE A 29 -1.59 -12.68 6.36
CA PHE A 29 -0.25 -13.17 6.71
C PHE A 29 0.13 -12.80 8.16
N LYS A 30 -0.11 -11.55 8.57
CA LYS A 30 0.18 -11.09 9.94
C LYS A 30 -0.69 -11.76 11.00
N LEU A 31 -1.87 -12.23 10.61
CA LEU A 31 -2.76 -13.02 11.47
C LEU A 31 -2.40 -14.51 11.49
N GLY A 32 -1.34 -14.93 10.79
CA GLY A 32 -0.88 -16.32 10.73
C GLY A 32 -1.68 -17.20 9.76
N LYS A 33 -2.56 -16.61 8.95
CA LYS A 33 -3.36 -17.28 7.94
C LYS A 33 -2.62 -17.30 6.61
N ILE A 34 -1.63 -18.17 6.54
CA ILE A 34 -0.63 -18.18 5.46
C ILE A 34 -1.25 -18.58 4.12
N GLU A 35 -2.17 -19.55 4.10
CA GLU A 35 -2.78 -20.02 2.86
C GLU A 35 -3.71 -18.96 2.26
N GLU A 36 -4.54 -18.31 3.08
CA GLU A 36 -5.39 -17.20 2.63
C GLU A 36 -4.56 -16.01 2.11
N ALA A 37 -3.42 -15.73 2.75
CA ALA A 37 -2.49 -14.72 2.26
C ALA A 37 -1.90 -15.07 0.89
N LYS A 38 -1.55 -16.35 0.66
CA LYS A 38 -1.06 -16.83 -0.64
C LYS A 38 -2.15 -16.72 -1.71
N GLU A 39 -3.37 -17.11 -1.41
CA GLU A 39 -4.50 -17.03 -2.36
C GLU A 39 -4.77 -15.59 -2.81
N LEU A 40 -4.84 -14.65 -1.86
CA LEU A 40 -5.05 -13.23 -2.15
C LEU A 40 -3.90 -12.63 -2.97
N ASN A 41 -2.66 -13.00 -2.64
CA ASN A 41 -1.48 -12.53 -3.36
C ASN A 41 -1.42 -13.09 -4.80
N GLU A 42 -1.76 -14.37 -4.98
CA GLU A 42 -1.81 -14.99 -6.30
C GLU A 42 -2.91 -14.39 -7.17
N GLU A 43 -4.05 -14.00 -6.58
CA GLU A 43 -5.10 -13.27 -7.29
C GLU A 43 -4.60 -11.90 -7.77
N ALA A 44 -3.90 -11.14 -6.93
CA ALA A 44 -3.32 -9.85 -7.34
C ALA A 44 -2.30 -10.01 -8.48
N LEU A 45 -1.49 -11.08 -8.44
CA LEU A 45 -0.53 -11.42 -9.50
C LEU A 45 -1.23 -11.77 -10.82
N LYS A 46 -2.30 -12.57 -10.77
CA LYS A 46 -3.08 -12.91 -11.97
C LYS A 46 -3.71 -11.69 -12.63
N GLN A 47 -4.25 -10.76 -11.84
CA GLN A 47 -4.87 -9.55 -12.40
C GLN A 47 -3.88 -8.61 -13.07
N THR A 48 -2.58 -8.76 -12.78
CA THR A 48 -1.52 -7.87 -13.27
C THR A 48 -0.55 -8.56 -14.20
N ASP A 49 -0.87 -9.79 -14.64
CA ASP A 49 0.05 -10.63 -15.43
C ASP A 49 1.45 -10.72 -14.79
N ARG A 50 1.48 -10.72 -13.45
CA ARG A 50 2.66 -10.66 -12.58
C ARG A 50 3.51 -9.38 -12.67
N GLU A 51 3.04 -8.32 -13.32
CA GLU A 51 3.76 -7.04 -13.41
C GLU A 51 3.56 -6.13 -12.18
N ASN A 52 2.99 -6.63 -11.08
CA ASN A 52 2.85 -5.86 -9.84
C ASN A 52 4.00 -6.12 -8.86
N ILE A 53 4.89 -5.13 -8.71
CA ILE A 53 6.06 -5.22 -7.83
C ILE A 53 5.67 -5.53 -6.38
N THR A 54 4.62 -4.91 -5.83
CA THR A 54 4.16 -5.15 -4.46
C THR A 54 3.75 -6.61 -4.25
N SER A 55 2.99 -7.17 -5.19
CA SER A 55 2.53 -8.55 -5.15
C SER A 55 3.70 -9.52 -5.25
N VAL A 56 4.66 -9.29 -6.16
CA VAL A 56 5.84 -10.16 -6.33
C VAL A 56 6.72 -10.13 -5.06
N LEU A 57 6.95 -8.95 -4.48
CA LEU A 57 7.71 -8.83 -3.22
C LEU A 57 6.98 -9.47 -2.03
N SER A 58 5.66 -9.35 -1.98
CA SER A 58 4.84 -10.02 -0.96
C SER A 58 4.92 -11.53 -1.10
N GLN A 59 4.87 -12.06 -2.33
CA GLN A 59 5.06 -13.48 -2.63
C GLN A 59 6.43 -13.96 -2.14
N ALA A 60 7.49 -13.21 -2.47
CA ALA A 60 8.85 -13.51 -2.02
C ALA A 60 8.94 -13.62 -0.49
N TYR A 61 8.36 -12.64 0.21
CA TYR A 61 8.38 -12.60 1.67
C TYR A 61 7.59 -13.76 2.31
N ILE A 62 6.41 -14.08 1.78
CA ILE A 62 5.59 -15.22 2.24
C ILE A 62 6.34 -16.53 2.03
N LEU A 63 6.88 -16.76 0.83
CA LEU A 63 7.64 -17.96 0.48
C LEU A 63 8.88 -18.15 1.38
N TRP A 64 9.60 -17.07 1.64
CA TRP A 64 10.77 -17.11 2.53
C TRP A 64 10.37 -17.51 3.95
N LYS A 65 9.27 -16.95 4.47
CA LYS A 65 8.76 -17.29 5.81
C LYS A 65 8.23 -18.72 5.91
N ASP A 66 7.83 -19.31 4.79
CA ASP A 66 7.37 -20.69 4.67
C ASP A 66 8.50 -21.67 4.31
N GLY A 67 9.77 -21.22 4.29
CA GLY A 67 10.95 -22.06 4.09
C GLY A 67 11.31 -22.36 2.63
N TYR A 68 10.68 -21.70 1.66
CA TYR A 68 10.96 -21.88 0.23
C TYR A 68 11.97 -20.86 -0.31
N ASP A 69 13.17 -20.85 0.25
CA ASP A 69 14.21 -19.83 -0.01
C ASP A 69 14.52 -19.62 -1.51
N ILE A 70 14.66 -20.70 -2.28
CA ILE A 70 14.96 -20.62 -3.72
C ILE A 70 13.81 -19.95 -4.47
N LYS A 71 12.55 -20.28 -4.14
CA LYS A 71 11.40 -19.66 -4.80
C LYS A 71 11.27 -18.19 -4.42
N ALA A 72 11.55 -17.86 -3.15
CA ALA A 72 11.57 -16.48 -2.69
C ALA A 72 12.62 -15.65 -3.44
N GLN A 73 13.83 -16.19 -3.63
CA GLN A 73 14.89 -15.52 -4.40
C GLN A 73 14.47 -15.28 -5.86
N ASN A 74 13.83 -16.27 -6.51
CA ASN A 74 13.33 -16.08 -7.87
C ASN A 74 12.32 -14.91 -7.96
N CYS A 75 11.44 -14.76 -6.97
CA CYS A 75 10.53 -13.62 -6.92
C CYS A 75 11.28 -12.28 -6.71
N LEU A 76 12.34 -12.26 -5.91
CA LEU A 76 13.17 -11.06 -5.76
C LEU A 76 13.85 -10.69 -7.09
N ASP A 77 14.40 -11.67 -7.80
CA ASP A 77 15.02 -11.46 -9.11
C ASP A 77 14.01 -10.97 -10.15
N GLU A 78 12.78 -11.49 -10.12
CA GLU A 78 11.64 -11.03 -10.93
C GLU A 78 11.30 -9.57 -10.60
N ALA A 79 11.18 -9.20 -9.34
CA ALA A 79 10.91 -7.83 -8.91
C ALA A 79 12.03 -6.86 -9.34
N GLU A 80 13.30 -7.27 -9.27
CA GLU A 80 14.43 -6.47 -9.80
C GLU A 80 14.41 -6.35 -11.32
N GLY A 81 13.90 -7.36 -12.03
CA GLY A 81 13.64 -7.30 -13.46
C GLY A 81 12.61 -6.24 -13.82
N LEU A 82 11.47 -6.24 -13.12
CA LEU A 82 10.35 -5.31 -13.34
C LEU A 82 10.74 -3.84 -13.13
N LYS A 83 11.72 -3.55 -12.26
CA LYS A 83 12.16 -2.18 -11.96
C LYS A 83 12.99 -1.53 -13.08
N LYS A 84 13.33 -2.25 -14.14
CA LYS A 84 14.27 -1.77 -15.17
C LYS A 84 13.56 -0.95 -16.25
N GLY A 85 14.20 0.14 -16.68
CA GLY A 85 13.73 0.99 -17.78
C GLY A 85 12.56 1.90 -17.39
N ILE A 86 12.00 2.58 -18.40
CA ILE A 86 10.94 3.58 -18.21
C ILE A 86 9.66 2.95 -17.65
N GLU A 87 9.28 1.76 -18.12
CA GLU A 87 8.11 1.05 -17.58
C GLU A 87 8.33 0.66 -16.12
N GLY A 88 9.56 0.30 -15.74
CA GLY A 88 9.90 -0.02 -14.35
C GLY A 88 9.77 1.16 -13.39
N GLU A 89 10.07 2.39 -13.83
CA GLU A 89 9.81 3.59 -13.02
C GLU A 89 8.32 3.79 -12.76
N LYS A 90 7.47 3.54 -13.76
CA LYS A 90 6.02 3.60 -13.62
C LYS A 90 5.51 2.54 -12.63
N LEU A 91 5.98 1.29 -12.76
CA LEU A 91 5.63 0.21 -11.83
C LEU A 91 6.11 0.50 -10.40
N LEU A 92 7.27 1.13 -10.23
CA LEU A 92 7.77 1.57 -8.93
C LEU A 92 6.88 2.64 -8.30
N THR A 93 6.41 3.60 -9.08
CA THR A 93 5.47 4.62 -8.60
C THR A 93 4.13 4.00 -8.22
N GLU A 94 3.64 3.02 -8.98
CA GLU A 94 2.44 2.25 -8.64
C GLU A 94 2.61 1.48 -7.32
N ALA A 95 3.75 0.81 -7.12
CA ALA A 95 4.06 0.13 -5.86
C ALA A 95 4.12 1.10 -4.66
N LYS A 96 4.68 2.30 -4.84
CA LYS A 96 4.65 3.36 -3.81
C LYS A 96 3.21 3.78 -3.49
N ALA A 97 2.37 3.97 -4.51
CA ALA A 97 0.97 4.35 -4.33
C ALA A 97 0.16 3.28 -3.57
N GLU A 98 0.46 2.00 -3.77
CA GLU A 98 -0.12 0.88 -3.02
C GLU A 98 0.38 0.78 -1.57
N LEU A 99 1.66 1.08 -1.35
CA LEU A 99 2.21 1.17 0.01
C LEU A 99 1.54 2.32 0.79
N ALA A 100 1.39 3.49 0.15
CA ALA A 100 0.66 4.62 0.71
C ALA A 100 -0.82 4.26 0.98
N TYR A 101 -1.43 3.49 0.10
CA TYR A 101 -2.80 2.98 0.29
C TYR A 101 -2.88 2.17 1.58
N SER A 102 -1.98 1.21 1.74
CA SER A 102 -1.91 0.33 2.90
C SER A 102 -1.74 1.12 4.19
N TYR A 103 -0.79 2.07 4.25
CA TYR A 103 -0.62 2.96 5.40
C TYR A 103 -1.87 3.77 5.70
N SER A 104 -2.52 4.33 4.67
CA SER A 104 -3.73 5.13 4.83
C SER A 104 -4.92 4.33 5.40
N ARG A 105 -4.96 3.01 5.14
CA ARG A 105 -6.01 2.10 5.59
C ARG A 105 -5.75 1.52 6.97
N LEU A 106 -4.49 1.25 7.31
CA LEU A 106 -4.09 0.81 8.64
C LEU A 106 -4.35 1.91 9.69
N GLY A 107 -4.26 3.18 9.29
CA GLY A 107 -4.59 4.31 10.16
C GLY A 107 -3.58 4.52 11.30
N GLY A 108 -3.90 5.42 12.22
CA GLY A 108 -2.96 5.91 13.23
C GLY A 108 -2.04 7.01 12.68
N THR A 109 -1.57 7.88 13.56
CA THR A 109 -0.89 9.14 13.18
C THR A 109 0.35 8.90 12.32
N GLU A 110 1.21 7.95 12.71
CA GLU A 110 2.45 7.67 11.98
C GLU A 110 2.19 7.12 10.58
N ASN A 111 1.28 6.15 10.44
CA ASN A 111 0.94 5.58 9.14
C ASN A 111 0.26 6.63 8.25
N LEU A 112 -0.66 7.43 8.80
CA LEU A 112 -1.31 8.50 8.02
C LEU A 112 -0.30 9.56 7.55
N SER A 113 0.67 9.92 8.39
CA SER A 113 1.77 10.81 8.00
C SER A 113 2.58 10.22 6.84
N ARG A 114 2.99 8.95 6.94
CA ARG A 114 3.73 8.26 5.87
C ARG A 114 2.91 8.12 4.59
N ALA A 115 1.62 7.82 4.71
CA ALA A 115 0.74 7.73 3.56
C ALA A 115 0.65 9.07 2.81
N ILE A 116 0.51 10.18 3.54
CA ILE A 116 0.47 11.53 2.98
C ILE A 116 1.79 11.86 2.28
N GLU A 117 2.93 11.59 2.94
CA GLU A 117 4.27 11.84 2.37
C GLU A 117 4.45 11.08 1.04
N ILE A 118 4.24 9.76 1.05
CA ILE A 118 4.41 8.94 -0.15
C ILE A 118 3.41 9.34 -1.25
N TYR A 119 2.14 9.62 -0.91
CA TYR A 119 1.19 10.07 -1.91
C TYR A 119 1.53 11.44 -2.49
N THR A 120 2.15 12.33 -1.72
CA THR A 120 2.63 13.62 -2.21
C THR A 120 3.68 13.41 -3.28
N ASP A 121 4.73 12.61 -2.99
CA ASP A 121 5.78 12.28 -3.97
C ASP A 121 5.19 11.63 -5.24
N VAL A 122 4.26 10.69 -5.06
CA VAL A 122 3.60 9.99 -6.17
C VAL A 122 2.81 10.97 -7.05
N VAL A 123 2.04 11.88 -6.45
CA VAL A 123 1.25 12.89 -7.17
C VAL A 123 2.15 13.92 -7.86
N GLU A 124 3.25 14.33 -7.24
CA GLU A 124 4.22 15.24 -7.84
C GLU A 124 4.91 14.60 -9.05
N SER A 125 5.19 13.30 -8.99
CA SER A 125 5.82 12.57 -10.11
C SER A 125 4.89 12.32 -11.30
N GLN A 126 3.58 12.20 -11.08
CA GLN A 126 2.58 11.93 -12.12
C GLN A 126 1.29 12.75 -11.86
N PRO A 127 1.35 14.09 -12.05
CA PRO A 127 0.26 14.98 -11.69
C PRO A 127 -1.01 14.78 -12.52
N GLU A 128 -0.95 14.10 -13.64
CA GLU A 128 -2.10 13.77 -14.49
C GLU A 128 -2.97 12.63 -13.92
N ARG A 129 -2.45 11.81 -13.00
CA ARG A 129 -3.19 10.70 -12.40
C ARG A 129 -4.11 11.15 -11.26
N TYR A 130 -5.35 11.51 -11.62
CA TYR A 130 -6.37 11.98 -10.67
C TYR A 130 -6.69 11.00 -9.52
N ALA A 131 -6.59 9.68 -9.77
CA ALA A 131 -6.84 8.68 -8.74
C ALA A 131 -5.92 8.84 -7.52
N TRP A 132 -4.65 9.21 -7.74
CA TRP A 132 -3.69 9.40 -6.65
C TRP A 132 -3.92 10.70 -5.89
N LYS A 133 -4.33 11.77 -6.59
CA LYS A 133 -4.78 13.01 -5.94
C LYS A 133 -5.99 12.77 -5.05
N TYR A 134 -6.95 11.98 -5.52
CA TYR A 134 -8.10 11.59 -4.73
C TYR A 134 -7.69 10.80 -3.48
N ARG A 135 -6.80 9.81 -3.62
CA ARG A 135 -6.27 9.03 -2.49
C ARG A 135 -5.48 9.89 -1.48
N LEU A 136 -4.69 10.86 -1.94
CA LEU A 136 -4.03 11.85 -1.09
C LEU A 136 -5.06 12.66 -0.29
N GLY A 137 -6.10 13.16 -0.95
CA GLY A 137 -7.21 13.87 -0.30
C GLY A 137 -7.93 13.01 0.75
N LEU A 138 -8.16 11.73 0.46
CA LEU A 138 -8.71 10.78 1.42
C LEU A 138 -7.78 10.55 2.62
N ALA A 139 -6.46 10.47 2.42
CA ALA A 139 -5.49 10.34 3.49
C ALA A 139 -5.51 11.57 4.41
N HIS A 140 -5.52 12.79 3.85
CA HIS A 140 -5.69 14.03 4.62
C HIS A 140 -7.03 14.08 5.36
N ARG A 141 -8.12 13.66 4.73
CA ARG A 141 -9.44 13.59 5.39
C ARG A 141 -9.39 12.64 6.58
N ARG A 142 -8.78 11.46 6.45
CA ARG A 142 -8.63 10.50 7.55
C ARG A 142 -7.77 11.06 8.69
N ALA A 143 -6.71 11.80 8.36
CA ALA A 143 -5.86 12.47 9.36
C ALA A 143 -6.59 13.57 10.15
N THR A 144 -7.60 14.22 9.54
CA THR A 144 -8.37 15.29 10.18
C THR A 144 -9.64 14.82 10.88
N HIS A 145 -10.21 13.68 10.46
CA HIS A 145 -11.49 13.16 10.95
C HIS A 145 -11.36 11.98 11.92
N GLY A 146 -10.14 11.47 12.15
CA GLY A 146 -9.91 10.48 13.19
C GLY A 146 -10.05 11.12 14.57
N ASN A 147 -10.79 10.48 15.47
CA ASN A 147 -10.56 10.58 16.92
C ASN A 147 -9.11 10.12 17.21
N ILE A 148 -8.14 10.97 16.86
CA ILE A 148 -6.77 10.90 17.34
C ILE A 148 -6.89 11.33 18.79
N SER A 149 -6.92 10.33 19.68
CA SER A 149 -6.68 10.51 21.10
C SER A 149 -5.46 11.40 21.30
N THR A 150 -5.71 12.67 21.62
CA THR A 150 -4.98 13.48 22.62
C THR A 150 -3.45 13.54 22.59
N VAL A 151 -2.77 13.31 21.46
CA VAL A 151 -1.35 13.66 21.34
C VAL A 151 -1.04 14.19 19.93
N LEU A 152 -1.58 15.36 19.61
CA LEU A 152 -0.89 16.25 18.68
C LEU A 152 0.26 16.89 19.47
N PRO A 153 1.47 17.03 18.91
CA PRO A 153 2.52 17.82 19.55
C PRO A 153 1.94 19.20 19.81
N SER A 154 1.86 19.57 21.09
CA SER A 154 1.36 20.87 21.52
C SER A 154 2.07 21.94 20.72
N LYS A 155 1.27 22.82 20.10
CA LYS A 155 1.79 24.11 19.63
C LYS A 155 2.57 24.70 20.81
N ILE A 156 3.87 24.88 20.63
CA ILE A 156 4.71 25.63 21.56
C ILE A 156 3.99 26.98 21.74
N PRO A 157 3.60 27.35 22.97
CA PRO A 157 2.98 28.65 23.19
C PRO A 157 3.98 29.72 22.74
N VAL A 158 3.50 30.63 21.90
CA VAL A 158 4.26 31.83 21.51
C VAL A 158 4.62 32.54 22.81
N VAL A 159 5.92 32.69 23.05
CA VAL A 159 6.48 33.38 24.21
C VAL A 159 5.89 34.79 24.23
N GLU A 160 5.25 35.16 25.33
CA GLU A 160 4.78 36.52 25.58
C GLU A 160 5.98 37.47 25.50
N HIS A 161 5.93 38.39 24.54
CA HIS A 161 6.79 39.57 24.57
C HIS A 161 6.13 40.58 25.51
N THR A 162 6.70 40.65 26.72
CA THR A 162 6.72 41.76 27.71
C THR A 162 5.83 42.97 27.46
#